data_AF-A0A1Q6L3T9-F1
#
_entry.id   AF-A0A1Q6L3T9-F1
#
_cell.length_a   1.000
_cell.length_b   1.000
_cell.length_c   1.000
_cell.angle_alpha   90.00
_cell.angle_beta   90.00
_cell.angle_gamma   90.00
#
_symmetry.space_group_name_H-M   'P 1'
#
loop_
_entity.id
_entity.type
_entity.pdbx_description
1 polymer ?
#
loop_
_entity_poly.entity_id
_entity_poly.type
_entity_poly.pdbx_seq_one_letter_code
_entity_poly.pdbx_strand_id
1 'polypeptide(L)'
;MKKVFSFMPKSLEGIRTILIYPVAGILLIGIIMLLINPFVSAINTGLNNFLSSMSGTNKIILGAILAGMMSVDLGGPVNKAAYTFGTGMLAEGHYEIMAAVMIGGMVAPLAIAILATFFPKKIPKKERQAGLLNYVMGLSFISEGAIPFALADPIRVIPACVVGSAVSGALSMAFNCTLMAPHGGIFVVSLIGNP
;
A
#
# COMPACT_ATOMS: atom_id res chain seq x y z
N MET A 1 -25.30 21.19 -2.98
CA MET A 1 -26.21 20.04 -3.21
C MET A 1 -27.55 20.19 -2.48
N LYS A 2 -27.61 20.11 -1.12
CA LYS A 2 -28.89 20.22 -0.37
C LYS A 2 -29.70 21.50 -0.65
N LYS A 3 -29.03 22.65 -0.78
CA LYS A 3 -29.62 23.97 -1.07
C LYS A 3 -30.07 24.16 -2.53
N VAL A 4 -29.49 23.38 -3.46
CA VAL A 4 -29.73 23.51 -4.92
C VAL A 4 -30.96 22.70 -5.33
N PHE A 5 -31.21 21.56 -4.68
CA PHE A 5 -32.36 20.70 -4.93
C PHE A 5 -33.48 20.85 -3.89
N SER A 6 -33.57 22.00 -3.20
CA SER A 6 -34.59 22.23 -2.17
C SER A 6 -35.99 22.44 -2.74
N PHE A 7 -36.12 22.71 -4.04
CA PHE A 7 -37.39 22.94 -4.73
C PHE A 7 -38.18 21.67 -5.06
N MET A 8 -37.59 20.48 -4.89
CA MET A 8 -38.28 19.22 -5.17
C MET A 8 -39.30 18.85 -4.09
N PRO A 9 -40.43 18.19 -4.44
CA PRO A 9 -41.47 17.79 -3.49
C PRO A 9 -41.00 16.69 -2.51
N LYS A 10 -41.61 16.66 -1.32
CA LYS A 10 -41.27 15.72 -0.21
C LYS A 10 -41.46 14.24 -0.59
N SER A 11 -42.37 13.95 -1.52
CA SER A 11 -42.58 12.59 -2.05
C SER A 11 -41.35 12.00 -2.76
N LEU A 12 -40.37 12.82 -3.15
CA LEU A 12 -39.15 12.41 -3.84
C LEU A 12 -37.90 12.48 -2.96
N GLU A 13 -38.05 12.63 -1.65
CA GLU A 13 -36.93 12.82 -0.71
C GLU A 13 -36.03 11.57 -0.59
N GLY A 14 -36.62 10.37 -0.66
CA GLY A 14 -35.87 9.10 -0.73
C GLY A 14 -34.98 9.01 -1.98
N ILE A 15 -35.53 9.30 -3.16
CA ILE A 15 -34.78 9.32 -4.44
C ILE A 15 -33.69 10.41 -4.42
N ARG A 16 -33.97 11.56 -3.80
CA ARG A 16 -33.02 12.68 -3.72
C ARG A 16 -31.73 12.30 -2.97
N THR A 17 -31.85 11.54 -1.89
CA THR A 17 -30.72 11.23 -1.00
C THR A 17 -29.92 10.03 -1.49
N ILE A 18 -30.59 9.06 -2.11
CA ILE A 18 -29.96 7.82 -2.58
C ILE A 18 -29.38 7.96 -3.98
N LEU A 19 -29.99 8.76 -4.87
CA LEU A 19 -29.59 8.82 -6.28
C LEU A 19 -29.15 10.22 -6.72
N ILE A 20 -29.96 11.26 -6.46
CA ILE A 20 -29.65 12.59 -6.99
C ILE A 20 -28.40 13.18 -6.34
N TYR A 21 -28.24 13.07 -5.01
CA TYR A 21 -27.05 13.60 -4.35
C TYR A 21 -25.76 12.86 -4.72
N PRO A 22 -25.71 11.52 -4.73
CA PRO A 22 -24.52 10.81 -5.18
C PRO A 22 -24.21 11.08 -6.65
N VAL A 23 -25.19 10.98 -7.56
CA VAL A 23 -24.94 11.15 -9.00
C VAL A 23 -24.51 12.57 -9.33
N ALA A 24 -25.24 13.60 -8.89
CA ALA A 24 -24.85 14.97 -9.19
C ALA A 24 -23.59 15.39 -8.41
N GLY A 25 -23.28 14.76 -7.27
CA GLY A 25 -22.03 14.97 -6.54
C GLY A 25 -20.83 14.40 -7.30
N ILE A 26 -20.93 13.15 -7.76
CA ILE A 26 -19.91 12.49 -8.60
C ILE A 26 -19.76 13.25 -9.93
N LEU A 27 -20.85 13.68 -10.54
CA LEU A 27 -20.82 14.44 -11.80
C LEU A 27 -20.13 15.79 -11.63
N LEU A 28 -20.40 16.50 -10.53
CA LEU A 28 -19.74 17.78 -10.23
C LEU A 28 -18.24 17.59 -9.95
N ILE A 29 -17.88 16.58 -9.14
CA ILE A 29 -16.47 16.21 -8.92
C ILE A 29 -15.81 15.81 -10.25
N GLY A 30 -16.50 15.07 -11.11
CA GLY A 30 -16.02 14.67 -12.43
C GLY A 30 -15.72 15.86 -13.33
N ILE A 31 -16.59 16.88 -13.36
CA ILE A 31 -16.36 18.12 -14.11
C ILE A 31 -15.16 18.89 -13.55
N ILE A 32 -15.02 18.98 -12.22
CA ILE A 32 -13.86 19.60 -11.58
C ILE A 32 -12.58 18.84 -11.95
N MET A 33 -12.63 17.51 -11.96
CA MET A 33 -11.50 16.68 -12.34
C MET A 33 -11.05 16.93 -13.79
N LEU A 34 -11.94 17.28 -14.72
CA LEU A 34 -11.53 17.64 -16.09
C LEU A 34 -10.60 18.86 -16.13
N LEU A 35 -10.79 19.83 -15.23
CA LEU A 35 -9.92 21.00 -15.13
C LEU A 35 -8.57 20.69 -14.47
N ILE A 36 -8.56 19.71 -13.55
CA ILE A 36 -7.37 19.30 -12.80
C ILE A 36 -6.52 18.29 -13.59
N ASN A 37 -7.15 17.43 -14.38
CA ASN A 37 -6.52 16.35 -15.13
C ASN A 37 -5.30 16.76 -15.96
N PRO A 38 -5.28 17.89 -16.72
CA PRO A 38 -4.09 18.28 -17.48
C PRO A 38 -2.87 18.54 -16.58
N PHE A 39 -3.06 19.11 -15.38
CA PHE A 39 -1.96 19.34 -14.43
C PHE A 39 -1.45 18.01 -13.85
N VAL A 40 -2.37 17.13 -13.45
CA VAL A 40 -2.02 15.82 -12.90
C VAL A 40 -1.35 14.93 -13.96
N SER A 41 -1.82 14.98 -15.20
CA SER A 41 -1.23 14.27 -16.33
C SER A 41 0.21 14.75 -16.62
N ALA A 42 0.46 16.06 -16.57
CA ALA A 42 1.82 16.60 -16.72
C ALA A 42 2.76 16.11 -15.60
N ILE A 43 2.26 16.05 -14.36
CA ILE A 43 3.01 15.50 -13.22
C ILE A 43 3.30 14.01 -13.42
N ASN A 44 2.28 13.21 -13.79
CA ASN A 44 2.46 11.78 -14.05
C ASN A 44 3.43 11.53 -15.19
N THR A 45 3.36 12.31 -16.27
CA THR A 45 4.30 12.22 -17.39
C THR A 45 5.73 12.54 -16.93
N GLY A 46 5.91 13.59 -16.12
CA GLY A 46 7.21 13.94 -15.55
C GLY A 46 7.78 12.84 -14.65
N LEU A 47 6.94 12.27 -13.77
CA LEU A 47 7.29 11.14 -12.91
C LEU A 47 7.64 9.89 -13.73
N ASN A 48 6.84 9.57 -14.74
CA ASN A 48 7.06 8.42 -15.61
C ASN A 48 8.38 8.57 -16.40
N ASN A 49 8.67 9.76 -16.92
CA ASN A 49 9.96 10.06 -17.56
C ASN A 49 11.13 9.93 -16.59
N PHE A 50 10.99 10.45 -15.37
CA PHE A 50 12.00 10.31 -14.32
C PHE A 50 12.28 8.85 -14.00
N LEU A 51 11.24 8.06 -13.73
CA LEU A 51 11.37 6.63 -13.41
C LEU A 51 11.92 5.82 -14.58
N SER A 52 11.50 6.13 -15.81
CA SER A 52 12.00 5.50 -17.03
C SER A 52 13.48 5.84 -17.29
N SER A 53 13.94 7.01 -16.84
CA SER A 53 15.36 7.40 -16.93
C SER A 53 16.23 6.77 -15.85
N MET A 54 15.66 6.16 -14.81
CA MET A 54 16.43 5.51 -13.76
C MET A 54 17.01 4.18 -14.24
N SER A 55 18.33 4.04 -14.10
CA SER A 55 19.04 2.79 -14.38
C SER A 55 19.59 2.15 -13.10
N GLY A 56 19.65 0.81 -13.11
CA GLY A 56 20.33 -0.04 -12.14
C GLY A 56 20.15 0.38 -10.67
N THR A 57 21.18 1.02 -10.11
CA THR A 57 21.28 1.39 -8.69
C THR A 57 20.15 2.31 -8.23
N ASN A 58 19.69 3.26 -9.05
CA ASN A 58 18.65 4.19 -8.64
C ASN A 58 17.31 3.49 -8.43
N LYS A 59 16.99 2.50 -9.28
CA LYS A 59 15.78 1.67 -9.15
C LYS A 59 15.80 0.87 -7.84
N ILE A 60 16.95 0.31 -7.49
CA ILE A 60 17.14 -0.44 -6.24
C ILE A 60 16.92 0.46 -5.01
N ILE A 61 17.49 1.67 -5.02
CA ILE A 61 17.31 2.65 -3.94
C ILE A 61 15.83 3.03 -3.79
N LEU A 62 15.13 3.27 -4.91
CA LEU A 62 13.70 3.58 -4.88
C LEU A 62 12.89 2.44 -4.28
N GLY A 63 13.15 1.18 -4.68
CA GLY A 63 12.51 0.02 -4.07
C GLY A 63 12.75 -0.07 -2.57
N ALA A 64 13.97 0.24 -2.13
CA ALA A 64 14.32 0.26 -0.72
C ALA A 64 13.51 1.30 0.07
N ILE A 65 13.41 2.52 -0.47
CA ILE A 65 12.67 3.61 0.17
C ILE A 65 11.19 3.26 0.26
N LEU A 66 10.57 2.86 -0.86
CA LEU A 66 9.14 2.58 -0.91
C LEU A 66 8.76 1.39 -0.04
N ALA A 67 9.53 0.30 -0.09
CA ALA A 67 9.28 -0.85 0.77
C ALA A 67 9.53 -0.52 2.25
N GLY A 68 10.56 0.28 2.57
CA GLY A 68 10.80 0.79 3.92
C GLY A 68 9.62 1.58 4.46
N MET A 69 9.06 2.49 3.65
CA MET A 69 7.89 3.30 3.98
C MET A 69 6.65 2.46 4.34
N MET A 70 6.47 1.29 3.72
CA MET A 70 5.36 0.38 4.05
C MET A 70 5.40 -0.11 5.51
N SER A 71 6.56 -0.15 6.14
CA SER A 71 6.69 -0.65 7.52
C SER A 71 6.88 0.45 8.57
N VAL A 72 6.86 1.73 8.18
CA VAL A 72 7.08 2.86 9.10
C VAL A 72 5.96 2.98 10.13
N ASP A 73 4.71 2.89 9.68
CA ASP A 73 3.53 3.10 10.52
C ASP A 73 2.46 1.98 10.36
N LEU A 74 2.85 0.85 9.74
CA LEU A 74 2.09 -0.41 9.71
C LEU A 74 0.63 -0.26 9.25
N GLY A 75 0.39 0.58 8.24
CA GLY A 75 -0.94 0.89 7.68
C GLY A 75 -1.38 2.34 7.86
N GLY A 76 -0.51 3.19 8.41
CA GLY A 76 -0.74 4.62 8.57
C GLY A 76 -0.50 5.45 7.29
N PRO A 77 -0.42 6.79 7.43
CA PRO A 77 -0.25 7.71 6.30
C PRO A 77 0.98 7.45 5.43
N VAL A 78 2.13 7.07 6.00
CA VAL A 78 3.39 6.83 5.28
C VAL A 78 3.28 5.56 4.44
N ASN A 79 2.76 4.47 5.02
CA ASN A 79 2.45 3.24 4.29
C ASN A 79 1.46 3.53 3.15
N LYS A 80 0.36 4.23 3.43
CA LYS A 80 -0.65 4.53 2.40
C LYS A 80 -0.13 5.44 1.29
N ALA A 81 0.80 6.34 1.60
CA ALA A 81 1.45 7.16 0.58
C ALA A 81 2.31 6.31 -0.37
N ALA A 82 3.13 5.39 0.18
CA ALA A 82 3.93 4.46 -0.63
C ALA A 82 3.03 3.52 -1.46
N TYR A 83 1.96 3.00 -0.87
CA TYR A 83 0.98 2.17 -1.56
C TYR A 83 0.31 2.92 -2.72
N THR A 84 -0.15 4.14 -2.49
CA THR A 84 -0.81 4.96 -3.52
C THR A 84 0.15 5.32 -4.65
N PHE A 85 1.42 5.57 -4.33
CA PHE A 85 2.47 5.72 -5.34
C PHE A 85 2.64 4.44 -6.17
N GLY A 86 2.76 3.29 -5.51
CA GLY A 86 2.89 1.99 -6.17
C GLY A 86 1.73 1.66 -7.10
N THR A 87 0.48 1.89 -6.67
CA THR A 87 -0.71 1.65 -7.50
C THR A 87 -0.84 2.65 -8.65
N GLY A 88 -0.43 3.91 -8.45
CA GLY A 88 -0.33 4.88 -9.53
C GLY A 88 0.68 4.44 -10.59
N MET A 89 1.84 3.96 -10.16
CA MET A 89 2.89 3.46 -11.07
C MET A 89 2.53 2.14 -11.74
N LEU A 90 1.75 1.29 -11.07
CA LEU A 90 1.16 0.09 -11.66
C LEU A 90 0.29 0.43 -12.88
N ALA A 91 -0.51 1.49 -12.80
CA ALA A 91 -1.34 1.95 -13.92
C ALA A 91 -0.52 2.49 -15.11
N GLU A 92 0.69 2.98 -14.84
CA GLU A 92 1.66 3.47 -15.83
C GLU A 92 2.58 2.35 -16.39
N GLY A 93 2.41 1.10 -15.93
CA GLY A 93 3.17 -0.07 -16.41
C GLY A 93 4.47 -0.37 -15.65
N HIS A 94 4.75 0.32 -14.55
CA HIS A 94 5.95 0.08 -13.72
C HIS A 94 5.69 -1.01 -12.67
N TYR A 95 5.57 -2.26 -13.13
CA TYR A 95 5.22 -3.41 -12.29
C TYR A 95 6.27 -3.77 -11.24
N GLU A 96 7.54 -3.39 -11.45
CA GLU A 96 8.61 -3.62 -10.48
C GLU A 96 8.43 -2.80 -9.20
N ILE A 97 7.88 -1.58 -9.33
CA ILE A 97 7.62 -0.69 -8.19
C ILE A 97 6.53 -1.30 -7.31
N MET A 98 5.47 -1.84 -7.93
CA MET A 98 4.38 -2.49 -7.20
C MET A 98 4.87 -3.75 -6.47
N ALA A 99 5.75 -4.54 -7.08
CA ALA A 99 6.35 -5.71 -6.43
C ALA A 99 7.14 -5.31 -5.17
N ALA A 100 7.97 -4.26 -5.26
CA ALA A 100 8.73 -3.75 -4.11
C ALA A 100 7.83 -3.22 -2.98
N VAL A 101 6.76 -2.50 -3.33
CA VAL A 101 5.75 -2.04 -2.36
C VAL A 101 5.05 -3.22 -1.69
N MET A 102 4.65 -4.24 -2.47
CA MET A 102 3.95 -5.39 -1.90
C MET A 102 4.82 -6.17 -0.93
N ILE A 103 6.06 -6.52 -1.32
CA ILE A 103 6.95 -7.26 -0.41
C ILE A 103 7.24 -6.46 0.86
N GLY A 104 7.39 -5.13 0.75
CA GLY A 104 7.59 -4.25 1.91
C GLY A 104 6.48 -4.34 2.95
N GLY A 105 5.21 -4.38 2.53
CA GLY A 105 4.08 -4.51 3.46
C GLY A 105 3.90 -5.91 4.05
N MET A 106 4.46 -6.95 3.43
CA MET A 106 4.43 -8.33 3.96
C MET A 106 5.47 -8.55 5.06
N VAL A 107 6.59 -7.83 5.04
CA VAL A 107 7.75 -8.10 5.89
C VAL A 107 7.44 -7.97 7.38
N ALA A 108 6.80 -6.88 7.83
CA ALA A 108 6.57 -6.64 9.25
C ALA A 108 5.79 -7.78 9.96
N PRO A 109 4.59 -8.19 9.50
CA PRO A 109 3.87 -9.31 10.09
C PRO A 109 4.63 -10.65 9.95
N LEU A 110 5.25 -10.93 8.80
CA LEU A 110 6.02 -12.17 8.62
C LEU A 110 7.23 -12.25 9.57
N ALA A 111 7.94 -11.14 9.78
CA ALA A 111 9.05 -11.07 10.71
C ALA A 111 8.62 -11.40 12.15
N ILE A 112 7.45 -10.89 12.58
CA ILE A 112 6.87 -11.22 13.88
C ILE A 112 6.49 -12.71 13.96
N ALA A 113 5.91 -13.27 12.90
CA ALA A 113 5.53 -14.69 12.87
C ALA A 113 6.75 -15.63 12.96
N ILE A 114 7.82 -15.28 12.24
CA ILE A 114 9.12 -15.97 12.31
C ILE A 114 9.71 -15.83 13.72
N LEU A 115 9.67 -14.64 14.32
CA LEU A 115 10.13 -14.42 15.69
C LEU A 115 9.36 -15.28 16.70
N ALA A 116 8.04 -15.38 16.55
CA ALA A 116 7.18 -16.21 17.41
C ALA A 116 7.47 -17.71 17.29
N THR A 117 7.89 -18.16 16.10
CA THR A 117 8.21 -19.56 15.80
C THR A 117 9.59 -19.97 16.32
N PHE A 118 10.63 -19.20 15.96
CA PHE A 118 12.03 -19.58 16.23
C PHE A 118 12.59 -19.01 17.53
N PHE A 119 12.03 -17.89 18.00
CA PHE A 119 12.47 -17.24 19.25
C PHE A 119 11.30 -17.05 20.22
N PRO A 120 10.55 -18.12 20.55
CA PRO A 120 9.33 -18.03 21.34
C PRO A 120 9.55 -17.42 22.74
N LYS A 121 10.78 -17.49 23.27
CA LYS A 121 11.14 -16.91 24.58
C LYS A 121 11.20 -15.37 24.56
N LYS A 122 11.32 -14.74 23.39
CA LYS A 122 11.36 -13.27 23.23
C LYS A 122 9.95 -12.65 23.23
N ILE A 123 8.90 -13.46 23.05
CA ILE A 123 7.51 -13.00 23.02
C ILE A 123 6.77 -13.53 24.26
N PRO A 124 5.97 -12.69 24.94
CA PRO A 124 5.12 -13.13 26.04
C PRO A 124 4.24 -14.32 25.65
N LYS A 125 4.07 -15.29 26.55
CA LYS A 125 3.26 -16.50 26.28
C LYS A 125 1.85 -16.18 25.78
N LYS A 126 1.24 -15.09 26.28
CA LYS A 126 -0.11 -14.64 25.91
C LYS A 126 -0.19 -14.11 24.47
N GLU A 127 0.90 -13.57 23.94
CA GLU A 127 0.96 -12.94 22.61
C GLU A 127 1.47 -13.89 21.52
N ARG A 128 2.05 -15.03 21.91
CA ARG A 128 2.65 -15.98 20.95
C ARG A 128 1.66 -16.49 19.90
N GLN A 129 0.42 -16.78 20.31
CA GLN A 129 -0.60 -17.24 19.38
C GLN A 129 -0.98 -16.15 18.38
N ALA A 130 -1.09 -14.90 18.82
CA ALA A 130 -1.30 -13.75 17.93
C ALA A 130 -0.10 -13.56 16.99
N GLY A 131 1.13 -13.77 17.47
CA GLY A 131 2.33 -13.71 16.64
C GLY A 131 2.32 -14.75 15.52
N LEU A 132 1.86 -15.97 15.79
CA LEU A 132 1.74 -17.01 14.75
C LEU A 132 0.67 -16.71 13.71
N LEU A 133 -0.43 -16.03 14.08
CA LEU A 133 -1.46 -15.58 13.12
C LEU A 133 -0.90 -14.59 12.10
N ASN A 134 0.21 -13.92 12.41
CA ASN A 134 0.86 -13.01 11.46
C ASN A 134 1.48 -13.71 10.25
N TYR A 135 1.61 -15.04 10.22
CA TYR A 135 1.89 -15.74 8.96
C TYR A 135 0.79 -15.47 7.95
N VAL A 136 -0.47 -15.65 8.35
CA VAL A 136 -1.62 -15.43 7.46
C VAL A 136 -1.73 -13.96 7.11
N MET A 137 -1.58 -13.07 8.08
CA MET A 137 -1.67 -11.61 7.83
C MET A 137 -0.59 -11.15 6.86
N GLY A 138 0.67 -11.54 7.09
CA GLY A 138 1.77 -11.16 6.23
C GLY A 138 1.70 -11.78 4.84
N LEU A 139 1.34 -13.07 4.74
CA LEU A 139 1.09 -13.71 3.45
C LEU A 139 -0.08 -13.07 2.70
N SER A 140 -1.02 -12.43 3.38
CA SER A 140 -2.16 -11.74 2.75
C SER A 140 -1.90 -10.26 2.47
N PHE A 141 -0.67 -9.77 2.68
CA PHE A 141 -0.32 -8.34 2.57
C PHE A 141 -1.12 -7.45 3.54
N ILE A 142 -1.25 -7.88 4.80
CA ILE A 142 -1.90 -7.14 5.88
C ILE A 142 -0.87 -6.80 6.95
N SER A 143 -0.36 -5.56 6.92
CA SER A 143 0.71 -5.08 7.81
C SER A 143 0.27 -4.86 9.26
N GLU A 144 -1.04 -4.71 9.48
CA GLU A 144 -1.67 -4.34 10.75
C GLU A 144 -1.47 -5.39 11.84
N GLY A 145 -1.21 -6.65 11.47
CA GLY A 145 -0.92 -7.73 12.40
C GLY A 145 0.33 -7.47 13.27
N ALA A 146 1.22 -6.60 12.81
CA ALA A 146 2.40 -6.18 13.56
C ALA A 146 2.15 -5.03 14.55
N ILE A 147 1.01 -4.30 14.47
CA ILE A 147 0.73 -3.14 15.32
C ILE A 147 0.83 -3.46 16.82
N PRO A 148 0.21 -4.55 17.34
CA PRO A 148 0.29 -4.86 18.77
C PRO A 148 1.74 -5.05 19.27
N PHE A 149 2.59 -5.62 18.42
CA PHE A 149 4.01 -5.87 18.74
C PHE A 149 4.85 -4.59 18.64
N ALA A 150 4.55 -3.74 17.67
CA ALA A 150 5.18 -2.42 17.55
C ALA A 150 4.78 -1.48 18.70
N LEU A 151 3.56 -1.60 19.23
CA LEU A 151 3.15 -0.85 20.43
C LEU A 151 3.84 -1.37 21.70
N ALA A 152 4.13 -2.67 21.77
CA ALA A 152 4.80 -3.27 22.91
C ALA A 152 6.31 -2.94 22.98
N ASP A 153 7.02 -2.91 21.84
CA ASP A 153 8.44 -2.54 21.75
C ASP A 153 8.74 -1.73 20.46
N PRO A 154 8.32 -0.44 20.41
CA PRO A 154 8.40 0.37 19.19
C PRO A 154 9.83 0.62 18.73
N ILE A 155 10.75 0.78 19.67
CA ILE A 155 12.15 1.13 19.41
C ILE A 155 12.87 -0.02 18.69
N ARG A 156 12.49 -1.28 18.96
CA ARG A 156 13.10 -2.43 18.29
C ARG A 156 12.32 -2.89 17.08
N VAL A 157 10.99 -2.94 17.17
CA VAL A 157 10.16 -3.54 16.11
C VAL A 157 10.11 -2.65 14.88
N ILE A 158 9.83 -1.35 15.03
CA ILE A 158 9.64 -0.47 13.86
C ILE A 158 10.94 -0.35 13.05
N PRO A 159 12.10 0.01 13.64
CA PRO A 159 13.33 0.12 12.85
C PRO A 159 13.75 -1.20 12.20
N ALA A 160 13.59 -2.33 12.90
CA ALA A 160 13.91 -3.64 12.33
C ALA A 160 13.01 -3.97 11.13
N CYS A 161 11.70 -3.71 11.24
CA CYS A 161 10.75 -3.91 10.15
C CYS A 161 11.03 -2.97 8.97
N VAL A 162 11.31 -1.69 9.23
CA VAL A 162 11.64 -0.70 8.18
C VAL A 162 12.90 -1.13 7.42
N VAL A 163 13.97 -1.49 8.13
CA VAL A 163 15.22 -1.95 7.50
C VAL A 163 14.99 -3.25 6.73
N GLY A 164 14.30 -4.24 7.33
CA GLY A 164 13.98 -5.50 6.66
C GLY A 164 13.14 -5.30 5.39
N SER A 165 12.19 -4.37 5.43
CA SER A 165 11.33 -4.04 4.29
C SER A 165 12.14 -3.33 3.21
N ALA A 166 12.99 -2.37 3.58
CA ALA A 166 13.86 -1.68 2.65
C ALA A 166 14.83 -2.65 1.94
N VAL A 167 15.43 -3.58 2.67
CA VAL A 167 16.28 -4.62 2.06
C VAL A 167 15.46 -5.51 1.12
N SER A 168 14.25 -5.90 1.52
CA SER A 168 13.39 -6.74 0.67
C SER A 168 12.97 -6.03 -0.62
N GLY A 169 12.62 -4.73 -0.54
CA GLY A 169 12.31 -3.92 -1.72
C GLY A 169 13.52 -3.70 -2.63
N ALA A 170 14.70 -3.46 -2.06
CA ALA A 170 15.94 -3.38 -2.82
C ALA A 170 16.21 -4.68 -3.60
N LEU A 171 16.06 -5.84 -2.95
CA LEU A 171 16.24 -7.14 -3.57
C LEU A 171 15.21 -7.41 -4.66
N SER A 172 13.93 -7.08 -4.41
CA SER A 172 12.86 -7.16 -5.42
C SER A 172 13.21 -6.39 -6.68
N MET A 173 13.71 -5.15 -6.54
CA MET A 173 14.13 -4.34 -7.68
C MET A 173 15.42 -4.88 -8.33
N ALA A 174 16.36 -5.40 -7.55
CA ALA A 174 17.61 -5.97 -8.06
C ALA A 174 17.38 -7.24 -8.91
N PHE A 175 16.39 -8.06 -8.51
CA PHE A 175 15.98 -9.26 -9.25
C PHE A 175 14.95 -8.98 -10.35
N ASN A 176 14.52 -7.72 -10.52
CA ASN A 176 13.50 -7.31 -11.47
C ASN A 176 12.18 -8.09 -11.29
N CYS A 177 11.80 -8.38 -10.03
CA CYS A 177 10.50 -8.95 -9.71
C CYS A 177 9.41 -7.96 -10.13
N THR A 178 8.34 -8.46 -10.76
CA THR A 178 7.20 -7.65 -11.20
C THR A 178 5.91 -8.19 -10.60
N LEU A 179 4.93 -7.32 -10.40
CA LEU A 179 3.61 -7.71 -9.91
C LEU A 179 2.53 -6.87 -10.58
N MET A 180 1.55 -7.54 -11.21
CA MET A 180 0.44 -6.90 -11.92
C MET A 180 -0.82 -6.70 -11.05
N ALA A 181 -0.77 -7.09 -9.78
CA ALA A 181 -1.86 -6.90 -8.83
C ALA A 181 -1.51 -5.85 -7.77
N PRO A 182 -2.45 -4.96 -7.40
CA PRO A 182 -2.19 -3.95 -6.38
C PRO A 182 -2.20 -4.52 -4.96
N HIS A 183 -2.82 -5.68 -4.74
CA HIS A 183 -2.88 -6.34 -3.44
C HIS A 183 -2.97 -7.85 -3.59
N GLY A 184 -2.89 -8.58 -2.48
CA GLY A 184 -3.30 -9.98 -2.40
C GLY A 184 -2.20 -10.92 -1.91
N GLY A 185 -0.98 -10.40 -1.69
CA GLY A 185 0.10 -11.16 -1.08
C GLY A 185 0.39 -12.46 -1.87
N ILE A 186 0.42 -13.59 -1.17
CA ILE A 186 0.67 -14.91 -1.76
C ILE A 186 -0.46 -15.37 -2.70
N PHE A 187 -1.66 -14.82 -2.58
CA PHE A 187 -2.80 -15.23 -3.41
C PHE A 187 -2.69 -14.74 -4.86
N VAL A 188 -1.79 -13.80 -5.14
CA VAL A 188 -1.54 -13.26 -6.47
C VAL A 188 -0.17 -13.68 -7.04
N VAL A 189 0.41 -14.77 -6.51
CA VAL A 189 1.72 -15.29 -6.99
C VAL A 189 1.70 -15.63 -8.48
N SER A 190 0.55 -16.07 -9.03
CA SER A 190 0.40 -16.32 -10.46
C SER A 190 0.55 -15.08 -11.34
N LEU A 191 0.48 -13.89 -10.75
CA LEU A 191 0.62 -12.59 -11.40
C LEU A 191 2.00 -11.94 -11.14
N ILE A 192 2.92 -12.68 -10.50
CA ILE A 192 4.30 -12.27 -10.26
C ILE A 192 5.19 -12.72 -11.42
N GLY A 193 5.97 -11.79 -11.98
CA GLY A 193 7.06 -12.10 -12.91
C GLY A 193 8.41 -12.06 -12.19
N ASN A 194 9.36 -12.89 -12.65
CA ASN A 194 10.66 -13.11 -11.99
C ASN A 194 10.53 -13.32 -10.45
N PRO A 195 9.73 -14.31 -10.01
CA PRO A 195 9.46 -14.56 -8.59
C PRO A 195 10.67 -15.04 -7.79
#